data_AF-Q31040-F1
#
_entry.id   AF-Q31040-F1
#
_cell.length_a   1.000
_cell.length_b   1.000
_cell.length_c   1.000
_cell.angle_alpha   90.00
_cell.angle_beta   90.00
_cell.angle_gamma   90.00
#
_symmetry.space_group_name_H-M   'P 1'
#
loop_
_entity.id
_entity.type
_entity.pdbx_description
1 polymer ?
#
loop_
_entity_poly.entity_id
_entity_poly.type
_entity_poly.pdbx_seq_one_letter_code
_entity_poly.pdbx_strand_id
1 'polypeptide(L)' 'RFLEQLKGECHHFNRTERVRLLARLIYNQEEFVRFDSDVGEFRAVTELGRPIAENLNSRKDILEQTRAAVDTFCRH' A
#
# COMPACT_ATOMS: atom_id res chain seq x y z
N ARG A 1 -22.61 -10.75 3.41
CA ARG A 1 -22.30 -9.32 3.63
C ARG A 1 -20.92 -9.08 3.08
N PHE A 2 -20.75 -8.08 2.20
CA PHE A 2 -19.45 -7.74 1.64
C PHE A 2 -18.82 -6.61 2.48
N LEU A 3 -17.51 -6.66 2.69
CA LEU A 3 -16.73 -5.64 3.38
C LEU A 3 -15.46 -5.34 2.60
N GLU A 4 -15.24 -4.07 2.28
CA GLU A 4 -14.00 -3.58 1.72
C GLU A 4 -13.31 -2.67 2.74
N GLN A 5 -11.99 -2.82 2.89
CA GLN A 5 -11.19 -2.02 3.81
C GLN A 5 -9.89 -1.60 3.13
N LEU A 6 -9.51 -0.34 3.33
CA LEU A 6 -8.17 0.16 3.07
C LEU A 6 -7.46 0.34 4.41
N LYS A 7 -6.29 -0.27 4.57
CA LYS A 7 -5.42 -0.06 5.73
C LYS A 7 -4.12 0.59 5.30
N GLY A 8 -3.79 1.75 5.88
CA GLY A 8 -2.48 2.38 5.81
C GLY A 8 -1.74 2.15 7.12
N GLU A 9 -0.69 1.35 7.11
CA GLU A 9 0.07 0.97 8.31
C GLU A 9 1.51 1.51 8.20
N CYS A 10 1.95 2.24 9.23
CA CYS A 10 3.32 2.74 9.34
C CYS A 10 4.08 1.89 10.37
N HIS A 11 5.17 1.25 9.94
CA HIS A 11 6.02 0.41 10.77
C HIS A 11 7.35 1.12 11.02
N HIS A 12 7.61 1.47 12.29
CA HIS A 12 8.82 2.17 12.70
C HIS A 12 9.80 1.16 13.33
N PHE A 13 11.01 1.10 12.79
CA PHE A 13 12.09 0.27 13.33
C PHE A 13 13.17 1.18 13.93
N ASN A 14 13.78 0.76 15.04
CA ASN A 14 14.87 1.45 15.73
C ASN A 14 14.66 2.97 15.87
N ARG A 15 13.68 3.38 16.68
CA ARG A 15 13.43 4.79 17.02
C ARG A 15 13.35 5.75 15.80
N THR A 16 12.76 5.27 14.70
CA THR A 16 12.45 5.97 13.42
C THR A 16 13.54 6.06 12.36
N GLU A 17 14.70 5.41 12.54
CA GLU A 17 15.74 5.33 11.50
C GLU A 17 15.21 4.72 10.20
N ARG A 18 14.37 3.69 10.32
CA ARG A 18 13.68 3.07 9.18
C ARG A 18 12.19 3.08 9.40
N VAL A 19 11.46 3.62 8.43
CA VAL A 19 10.00 3.68 8.42
C VAL A 19 9.52 2.98 7.15
N ARG A 20 8.54 2.09 7.30
CA ARG A 20 7.92 1.35 6.20
C ARG A 20 6.42 1.60 6.18
N LEU A 21 5.91 2.00 5.03
CA LEU A 21 4.48 2.15 4.77
C LEU A 21 3.94 0.89 4.07
N LEU A 22 2.85 0.34 4.58
CA LEU A 22 2.03 -0.64 3.92
C LEU A 22 0.65 -0.04 3.63
N ALA A 23 0.25 0.03 2.36
CA ALA A 23 -1.14 0.32 1.99
C ALA A 23 -1.80 -0.97 1.48
N ARG A 24 -2.82 -1.46 2.18
CA ARG A 24 -3.42 -2.79 1.95
C ARG A 24 -4.89 -2.64 1.61
N LEU A 25 -5.28 -3.19 0.46
CA LEU A 25 -6.67 -3.31 0.05
C LEU A 25 -7.17 -4.71 0.42
N ILE A 26 -8.24 -4.76 1.21
CA ILE A 26 -8.75 -5.97 1.84
C ILE A 26 -10.23 -6.11 1.50
N TYR A 27 -10.61 -7.28 0.99
CA TYR A 27 -11.98 -7.64 0.67
C TYR A 27 -12.37 -8.89 1.47
N ASN A 28 -13.42 -8.78 2.29
CA ASN A 28 -13.89 -9.86 3.18
C ASN A 28 -12.76 -10.52 4.00
N GLN A 29 -11.90 -9.69 4.61
CA GLN A 29 -10.72 -10.09 5.40
C GLN A 29 -9.55 -10.66 4.59
N GLU A 30 -9.70 -10.85 3.28
CA GLU A 30 -8.64 -11.27 2.38
C GLU A 30 -7.99 -10.05 1.73
N GLU A 31 -6.68 -9.90 1.93
CA GLU A 31 -5.92 -8.86 1.24
C GLU A 31 -5.70 -9.26 -0.21
N PHE A 32 -6.06 -8.37 -1.15
CA PHE A 32 -5.94 -8.65 -2.58
C PHE A 32 -4.90 -7.77 -3.28
N VAL A 33 -4.60 -6.57 -2.77
CA VAL A 33 -3.53 -5.69 -3.29
C VAL A 33 -2.78 -5.03 -2.14
N ARG A 34 -1.46 -4.88 -2.31
CA ARG A 34 -0.55 -4.22 -1.37
C ARG A 34 0.37 -3.24 -2.07
N PHE A 35 0.50 -2.03 -1.55
CA PHE A 35 1.70 -1.21 -1.74
C PHE A 35 2.63 -1.41 -0.54
N ASP A 36 3.91 -1.55 -0.81
CA ASP A 36 4.97 -1.63 0.18
C ASP A 36 6.03 -0.59 -0.17
N SER A 37 6.32 0.35 0.73
CA SER A 37 7.31 1.40 0.45
C SER A 37 8.71 0.88 0.16
N ASP A 38 9.05 -0.30 0.68
CA ASP A 38 10.34 -0.95 0.39
C ASP A 38 10.40 -1.48 -1.07
N VAL A 39 9.24 -1.69 -1.71
CA VAL A 39 9.12 -2.16 -3.10
C VAL A 39 8.81 -0.99 -4.04
N GLY A 40 7.98 -0.04 -3.61
CA GLY A 40 7.67 1.18 -4.35
C GLY A 40 6.61 1.02 -5.45
N GLU A 41 5.81 -0.05 -5.44
CA GLU A 41 4.69 -0.27 -6.36
C GLU A 41 3.58 -1.12 -5.72
N PHE A 42 2.39 -1.08 -6.30
CA PHE A 42 1.29 -1.96 -5.92
C PHE A 42 1.54 -3.36 -6.48
N ARG A 43 1.38 -4.39 -5.65
CA ARG A 43 1.41 -5.79 -6.05
C ARG A 43 0.14 -6.50 -5.64
N ALA A 44 -0.32 -7.35 -6.54
CA ALA A 44 -1.41 -8.27 -6.26
C ALA A 44 -0.94 -9.30 -5.23
N VAL A 45 -1.74 -9.49 -4.18
CA VAL A 45 -1.57 -10.57 -3.20
C VAL A 45 -2.35 -11.80 -3.63
N THR A 46 -3.45 -11.59 -4.36
CA THR A 46 -4.29 -12.63 -4.95
C THR A 46 -4.52 -12.32 -6.43
N GLU A 47 -4.98 -13.30 -7.21
CA GLU A 47 -5.25 -13.09 -8.64
C GLU A 47 -6.30 -12.02 -8.92
N LEU A 48 -7.28 -11.85 -8.02
CA LEU A 48 -8.27 -10.78 -8.09
C LEU A 48 -7.62 -9.39 -8.12
N GLY A 49 -6.51 -9.22 -7.40
CA GLY A 49 -5.81 -7.96 -7.30
C GLY A 49 -4.95 -7.59 -8.50
N ARG A 50 -4.66 -8.53 -9.41
CA ARG A 50 -3.78 -8.31 -10.58
C ARG A 50 -4.21 -7.12 -11.45
N PRO A 51 -5.44 -7.07 -11.99
CA PRO A 51 -5.87 -5.93 -12.81
C PRO A 51 -5.92 -4.62 -12.01
N ILE A 52 -6.14 -4.69 -10.70
CA ILE A 52 -6.23 -3.52 -9.83
C ILE A 52 -4.83 -2.94 -9.57
N ALA A 53 -3.85 -3.80 -9.26
CA ALA A 53 -2.46 -3.41 -9.09
C ALA A 53 -1.87 -2.81 -10.38
N GLU A 54 -2.14 -3.42 -11.53
CA GLU A 54 -1.74 -2.89 -12.84
C GLU A 54 -2.35 -1.50 -13.09
N ASN A 55 -3.64 -1.32 -12.82
CA ASN A 55 -4.31 -0.03 -12.97
C ASN A 55 -3.72 1.03 -12.04
N LEU A 56 -3.49 0.71 -10.75
CA LEU A 56 -2.91 1.63 -9.79
C LEU A 56 -1.47 2.01 -10.18
N ASN A 57 -0.66 1.07 -10.67
CA ASN A 57 0.70 1.35 -11.12
C ASN A 57 0.74 2.17 -12.41
N SER A 58 -0.27 2.07 -13.28
CA SER A 58 -0.37 2.91 -14.49
C SER A 58 -0.73 4.37 -14.20
N ARG A 59 -1.35 4.65 -13.04
CA ARG A 59 -1.75 6.00 -12.61
C ARG A 59 -0.61 6.66 -11.85
N LYS A 60 0.20 7.45 -12.56
CA LYS A 60 1.43 8.07 -12.02
C LYS A 60 1.17 8.92 -10.79
N ASP A 61 0.10 9.70 -10.78
CA ASP A 61 -0.33 10.56 -9.68
C ASP A 61 -0.53 9.76 -8.38
N ILE A 62 -1.26 8.64 -8.46
CA ILE A 62 -1.51 7.76 -7.32
C ILE A 62 -0.21 7.09 -6.85
N LEU A 63 0.58 6.58 -7.79
CA LEU A 63 1.81 5.85 -7.47
C LEU A 63 2.85 6.76 -6.82
N GLU A 64 3.05 7.96 -7.36
CA GLU A 64 3.99 8.96 -6.81
C GLU A 64 3.52 9.50 -5.46
N GLN A 65 2.22 9.76 -5.29
CA GLN A 65 1.66 10.17 -3.99
C GLN A 65 1.87 9.07 -2.94
N THR A 66 1.63 7.81 -3.29
CA THR A 66 1.78 6.68 -2.36
C THR A 66 3.26 6.46 -1.99
N ARG A 67 4.18 6.65 -2.94
CA ARG A 67 5.63 6.63 -2.68
C ARG A 67 6.04 7.73 -1.70
N ALA A 68 5.52 8.94 -1.87
CA ALA A 68 5.83 10.08 -1.00
C ALA A 68 5.22 9.95 0.41
N ALA A 69 4.16 9.14 0.57
CA ALA A 69 3.45 9.00 1.84
C ALA A 69 4.30 8.43 2.99
N VAL A 70 5.41 7.73 2.71
CA VAL A 70 6.35 7.33 3.77
C VAL A 70 6.91 8.56 4.50
N ASP A 71 7.26 9.61 3.77
CA ASP A 71 7.86 10.81 4.35
C ASP A 71 6.79 11.80 4.81
N THR A 72 5.70 11.96 4.05
CA THR A 72 4.66 12.96 4.33
C THR A 72 3.61 12.52 5.34
N PHE A 73 3.49 11.22 5.61
CA PHE A 73 2.51 10.68 6.57
C PHE A 73 3.19 9.86 7.67
N CYS A 74 4.06 8.90 7.33
CA CYS A 74 4.62 8.03 8.36
C CYS A 74 5.78 8.63 9.16
N ARG A 75 6.47 9.67 8.69
CA ARG A 75 7.58 10.31 9.42
C ARG A 75 7.17 11.55 10.22
N HIS A 76 5.91 11.95 10.20
CA HIS A 76 5.41 13.18 10.83
C HIS A 76 4.55 12.91 12.07
#